data_AF-A0AAU8PSK9-F1
#
_entry.id   AF-A0AAU8PSK9-F1
#
_cell.length_a   1.000
_cell.length_b   1.000
_cell.length_c   1.000
_cell.angle_alpha   90.00
_cell.angle_beta   90.00
_cell.angle_gamma   90.00
#
_symmetry.space_group_name_H-M   'P 1'
#
loop_
_entity.id
_entity.type
_entity.pdbx_description
1 polymer ?
#
loop_
_entity_poly.entity_id
_entity_poly.type
_entity_poly.pdbx_seq_one_letter_code
_entity_poly.pdbx_strand_id
1 'polypeptide(L)'
;MLAAIVYHRPQQHTGDPSASLFGLHENAGQMRLVSVLGAVLLFEDRQPNDLAVDVGAECHGISQPFSERLHGLFLLVLVNGPEHLWSFLQGRQSDLAEMPAVARHCQPVPVTPTETTYEELQAAFDHFNDALFNSELPVCLITLQREKQTYGYFSAERFVSRDGGTTDEIAMNPAYFAVCPPEEIMQTLVHEMAHLWQHHFGKPGRRGYHNKEWAERMEEIGLMPSSTGKPGGAKTGDKMADYIIEGGPFEDACQELLTRNFRISWADKFPARERLQAAIADGTVDQMSEELAAWGVEIGEGGELVLETEHKQTRVKFTCPDCGANAWGKPSLNLICGDCDVALEAC
;
A
#
# COMPACT_ATOMS: atom_id res chain seq x y z
N MET A 1 -13.97 5.13 32.71
CA MET A 1 -14.22 6.53 33.11
C MET A 1 -14.59 7.29 31.84
N LEU A 2 -15.87 7.55 31.59
CA LEU A 2 -16.34 8.32 30.44
C LEU A 2 -16.82 9.68 30.96
N ALA A 3 -16.17 10.76 30.52
CA ALA A 3 -16.59 12.11 30.81
C ALA A 3 -17.68 12.51 29.80
N ALA A 4 -18.88 12.83 30.28
CA ALA A 4 -19.91 13.46 29.47
C ALA A 4 -19.75 14.99 29.58
N ILE A 5 -19.53 15.67 28.46
CA ILE A 5 -19.64 17.13 28.38
C ILE A 5 -21.09 17.44 28.03
N VAL A 6 -21.82 18.03 28.98
CA VAL A 6 -23.20 18.51 28.78
C VAL A 6 -23.12 19.97 28.35
N TYR A 7 -23.60 20.29 27.15
CA TYR A 7 -23.78 21.67 26.70
C TYR A 7 -25.18 22.15 27.12
N HIS A 8 -25.26 23.30 27.80
CA HIS A 8 -26.52 23.91 28.22
C HIS A 8 -26.80 25.16 27.38
N ARG A 9 -27.94 25.22 26.69
CA ARG A 9 -28.39 26.39 25.92
C ARG A 9 -29.07 27.38 26.89
N PRO A 10 -28.67 28.67 26.96
CA PRO A 10 -29.36 29.61 27.83
C PRO A 10 -30.77 29.93 27.29
N GLN A 11 -31.76 29.93 28.17
CA GLN A 11 -33.11 30.42 27.86
C GLN A 11 -33.09 31.94 27.65
N GLN A 12 -33.73 32.40 26.58
CA GLN A 12 -33.96 33.83 26.32
C GLN A 12 -35.05 34.36 27.26
N HIS A 13 -34.71 35.31 28.12
CA HIS A 13 -35.68 36.16 28.81
C HIS A 13 -35.79 37.51 28.10
N THR A 14 -37.03 37.90 27.85
CA THR A 14 -37.48 39.17 27.26
C THR A 14 -37.22 40.36 28.19
N GLY A 15 -36.69 41.48 27.66
CA GLY A 15 -36.65 42.76 28.38
C GLY A 15 -35.81 43.86 27.71
N ASP A 16 -36.50 44.77 27.01
CA ASP A 16 -36.28 46.19 26.63
C ASP A 16 -34.86 46.84 26.50
N PRO A 17 -34.65 47.80 25.55
CA PRO A 17 -33.34 48.26 25.11
C PRO A 17 -32.92 49.60 25.73
N SER A 18 -31.65 49.72 26.12
CA SER A 18 -30.84 50.95 25.96
C SER A 18 -29.48 50.79 26.64
N ALA A 19 -28.40 50.84 25.85
CA ALA A 19 -27.15 51.54 26.14
C ALA A 19 -26.02 50.95 25.26
N SER A 20 -25.55 51.78 24.34
CA SER A 20 -24.36 51.57 23.53
C SER A 20 -23.09 51.65 24.38
N LEU A 21 -22.07 50.86 24.06
CA LEU A 21 -20.66 51.29 23.94
C LEU A 21 -19.81 50.08 23.50
N PHE A 22 -19.51 50.06 22.19
CA PHE A 22 -18.42 49.36 21.49
C PHE A 22 -18.04 47.93 21.94
N GLY A 23 -18.45 46.94 21.14
CA GLY A 23 -17.91 45.59 21.23
C GLY A 23 -18.43 44.67 20.13
N LEU A 24 -17.62 44.49 19.08
CA LEU A 24 -17.56 43.36 18.14
C LEU A 24 -18.82 43.01 17.34
N HIS A 25 -18.80 43.40 16.07
CA HIS A 25 -19.69 42.90 15.03
C HIS A 25 -19.19 41.54 14.49
N GLU A 26 -20.10 40.59 14.39
CA GLU A 26 -19.96 39.34 13.65
C GLU A 26 -19.67 39.60 12.16
N ASN A 27 -18.71 38.88 11.58
CA ASN A 27 -18.89 38.25 10.27
C ASN A 27 -17.78 37.24 9.93
N ALA A 28 -18.24 36.15 9.30
CA ALA A 28 -17.54 35.25 8.39
C ALA A 28 -16.50 34.24 8.95
N GLY A 29 -16.98 33.00 9.13
CA GLY A 29 -16.36 31.80 8.56
C GLY A 29 -14.95 31.43 9.01
N GLN A 30 -14.84 30.63 10.07
CA GLN A 30 -13.70 29.72 10.24
C GLN A 30 -14.10 28.53 11.12
N MET A 31 -14.18 27.34 10.52
CA MET A 31 -14.21 26.08 11.24
C MET A 31 -12.77 25.72 11.67
N ARG A 32 -12.57 25.37 12.94
CA ARG A 32 -11.36 24.69 13.42
C ARG A 32 -11.67 23.23 13.65
N LEU A 33 -10.92 22.37 12.96
CA LEU A 33 -10.95 20.92 13.07
C LEU A 33 -10.28 20.48 14.38
N VAL A 34 -10.98 19.66 15.16
CA VAL A 34 -10.35 18.83 16.21
C VAL A 34 -10.84 17.40 15.96
N SER A 35 -9.99 16.57 15.37
CA SER A 35 -10.32 15.20 14.99
C SER A 35 -10.41 14.28 16.21
N VAL A 36 -11.46 13.47 16.27
CA VAL A 36 -11.42 12.15 16.93
C VAL A 36 -12.16 11.17 16.02
N LEU A 37 -11.41 10.17 15.54
CA LEU A 37 -11.82 8.91 14.89
C LEU A 37 -13.27 8.79 14.39
N GLY A 38 -13.42 8.78 13.07
CA GLY A 38 -14.46 8.02 12.38
C GLY A 38 -15.84 8.67 12.29
N ALA A 39 -15.96 9.76 11.53
CA ALA A 39 -17.09 10.12 10.64
C ALA A 39 -17.06 11.65 10.40
N VAL A 40 -17.03 12.06 9.13
CA VAL A 40 -17.29 13.46 8.75
C VAL A 40 -18.78 13.57 8.43
N LEU A 41 -19.52 14.34 9.23
CA LEU A 41 -20.88 14.76 8.90
C LEU A 41 -20.82 16.20 8.39
N LEU A 42 -21.11 16.39 7.10
CA LEU A 42 -21.38 17.72 6.53
C LEU A 42 -22.87 17.99 6.66
N PHE A 43 -23.24 19.07 7.33
CA PHE A 43 -24.61 19.58 7.34
C PHE A 43 -24.68 20.79 6.41
N GLU A 44 -25.47 20.69 5.33
CA GLU A 44 -25.88 21.84 4.53
C GLU A 44 -27.23 22.32 5.08
N ASP A 45 -27.33 23.60 5.41
CA ASP A 45 -28.53 24.19 6.00
C ASP A 45 -29.60 24.36 4.92
N ARG A 46 -30.52 23.39 4.77
CA ARG A 46 -31.69 23.50 3.90
C ARG A 46 -33.00 23.36 4.69
N GLN A 47 -33.98 24.15 4.27
CA GLN A 47 -35.27 24.36 4.93
C GLN A 47 -36.15 23.11 5.07
N PRO A 48 -37.12 23.08 6.01
CA PRO A 48 -37.59 21.83 6.64
C PRO A 48 -38.58 20.95 5.87
N ASN A 49 -38.84 21.12 4.57
CA ASN A 49 -40.05 20.52 3.95
C ASN A 49 -39.89 19.69 2.66
N ASP A 50 -38.68 19.29 2.25
CA ASP A 50 -38.52 18.35 1.13
C ASP A 50 -37.72 17.10 1.55
N LEU A 51 -38.41 16.00 1.83
CA LEU A 51 -37.82 14.69 2.09
C LEU A 51 -37.88 13.86 0.80
N ALA A 52 -36.92 14.11 -0.10
CA ALA A 52 -36.58 13.19 -1.18
C ALA A 52 -35.13 12.73 -0.93
N VAL A 53 -34.96 11.48 -0.50
CA VAL A 53 -33.64 10.83 -0.49
C VAL A 53 -33.49 10.15 -1.84
N ASP A 54 -32.72 10.76 -2.71
CA ASP A 54 -32.23 10.14 -3.93
C ASP A 54 -31.02 9.28 -3.54
N VAL A 55 -31.16 7.95 -3.61
CA VAL A 55 -30.04 7.01 -3.49
C VAL A 55 -29.79 6.47 -4.88
N GLY A 56 -29.04 7.23 -5.68
CA GLY A 56 -28.69 6.89 -7.05
C GLY A 56 -27.20 7.08 -7.30
N ALA A 57 -26.41 6.04 -7.06
CA ALA A 57 -25.19 5.76 -7.83
C ALA A 57 -24.89 4.26 -7.71
N GLU A 58 -25.07 3.60 -8.83
CA GLU A 58 -25.17 2.17 -9.04
C GLU A 58 -23.81 1.46 -8.89
N CYS A 59 -23.78 0.41 -8.06
CA CYS A 59 -22.79 -0.65 -8.21
C CYS A 59 -23.27 -1.59 -9.32
N HIS A 60 -22.75 -1.45 -10.53
CA HIS A 60 -22.86 -2.50 -11.54
C HIS A 60 -21.77 -3.56 -11.31
N GLY A 61 -22.20 -4.78 -10.97
CA GLY A 61 -21.45 -5.97 -11.38
C GLY A 61 -21.10 -7.04 -10.36
N ILE A 62 -21.96 -7.43 -9.40
CA ILE A 62 -21.92 -8.81 -8.86
C ILE A 62 -23.35 -9.34 -8.69
N SER A 63 -23.71 -10.29 -9.55
CA SER A 63 -24.91 -11.11 -9.44
C SER A 63 -24.62 -12.31 -8.53
N GLN A 64 -25.13 -12.30 -7.28
CA GLN A 64 -25.77 -13.45 -6.58
C GLN A 64 -26.04 -13.12 -5.09
N PRO A 65 -27.07 -13.70 -4.47
CA PRO A 65 -27.62 -13.23 -3.20
C PRO A 65 -26.83 -13.78 -2.00
N PHE A 66 -26.23 -12.90 -1.21
CA PHE A 66 -25.70 -13.25 0.11
C PHE A 66 -26.76 -12.92 1.18
N SER A 67 -27.75 -13.80 1.34
CA SER A 67 -28.58 -13.81 2.53
C SER A 67 -27.81 -14.47 3.66
N GLU A 68 -27.82 -13.82 4.84
CA GLU A 68 -27.26 -14.27 6.12
C GLU A 68 -25.79 -13.94 6.38
N ARG A 69 -25.53 -12.71 6.84
CA ARG A 69 -24.99 -12.42 8.19
C ARG A 69 -24.58 -10.95 8.31
N LEU A 70 -25.52 -10.10 8.71
CA LEU A 70 -25.23 -8.83 9.38
C LEU A 70 -26.07 -8.75 10.65
N HIS A 71 -25.55 -9.35 11.72
CA HIS A 71 -25.93 -8.96 13.08
C HIS A 71 -25.11 -7.72 13.43
N GLY A 72 -25.67 -6.55 13.13
CA GLY A 72 -25.08 -5.24 13.39
C GLY A 72 -26.07 -4.15 13.04
N LEU A 73 -27.22 -4.15 13.72
CA LEU A 73 -28.33 -3.24 13.46
C LEU A 73 -27.93 -1.81 13.89
N PHE A 74 -27.63 -0.94 12.93
CA PHE A 74 -27.71 0.51 13.12
C PHE A 74 -29.19 0.86 13.22
N LEU A 75 -29.69 1.07 14.44
CA LEU A 75 -31.04 1.56 14.66
C LEU A 75 -31.02 3.09 14.58
N LEU A 76 -31.31 3.65 13.40
CA LEU A 76 -31.62 5.07 13.27
C LEU A 76 -33.02 5.31 13.88
N VAL A 77 -33.07 5.76 15.13
CA VAL A 77 -34.34 6.19 15.74
C VAL A 77 -34.50 7.69 15.52
N LEU A 78 -35.36 8.07 14.57
CA LEU A 78 -35.89 9.43 14.49
C LEU A 78 -36.88 9.62 15.64
N VAL A 79 -36.43 10.18 16.77
CA VAL A 79 -37.33 10.62 17.85
C VAL A 79 -37.64 12.10 17.64
N ASN A 80 -38.91 12.39 17.34
CA ASN A 80 -39.43 13.76 17.36
C ASN A 80 -39.53 14.24 18.82
N GLY A 81 -38.59 15.08 19.24
CA GLY A 81 -38.68 15.91 20.45
C GLY A 81 -38.07 15.32 21.74
N PRO A 82 -37.57 16.18 22.65
CA PRO A 82 -36.77 15.77 23.81
C PRO A 82 -37.54 15.13 24.98
N GLU A 83 -38.87 15.08 24.92
CA GLU A 83 -39.73 14.59 26.01
C GLU A 83 -39.91 13.06 26.02
N HIS A 84 -39.54 12.36 24.93
CA HIS A 84 -39.80 10.91 24.79
C HIS A 84 -38.56 10.00 24.87
N LEU A 85 -37.35 10.58 24.95
CA LEU A 85 -36.11 9.81 25.07
C LEU A 85 -35.98 9.11 26.44
N TRP A 86 -36.52 9.73 27.49
CA TRP A 86 -36.37 9.24 28.86
C TRP A 86 -37.21 8.00 29.17
N SER A 87 -38.39 7.85 28.54
CA SER A 87 -39.25 6.67 28.74
C SER A 87 -38.75 5.42 27.99
N PHE A 88 -38.08 5.59 26.85
CA PHE A 88 -37.53 4.47 26.08
C PHE A 88 -36.29 3.84 26.75
N LEU A 89 -35.48 4.65 27.43
CA LEU A 89 -34.25 4.19 28.10
C LEU A 89 -34.51 3.57 29.49
N GLN A 90 -35.59 3.94 30.19
CA GLN A 90 -35.92 3.36 31.50
C GLN A 90 -36.62 1.99 31.42
N GLY A 91 -37.28 1.68 30.30
CA GLY A 91 -38.03 0.42 30.12
C GLY A 91 -37.20 -0.82 29.77
N ARG A 92 -35.88 -0.71 29.58
CA ARG A 92 -34.98 -1.84 29.28
C ARG A 92 -33.78 -1.96 30.21
N GLN A 93 -33.77 -1.23 31.31
CA GLN A 93 -32.67 -1.28 32.27
C GLN A 93 -32.63 -2.61 33.05
N SER A 94 -33.68 -3.43 32.99
CA SER A 94 -33.73 -4.76 33.59
C SER A 94 -33.28 -5.91 32.69
N ASP A 95 -33.23 -5.73 31.36
CA ASP A 95 -32.96 -6.84 30.42
C ASP A 95 -31.53 -6.80 29.82
N LEU A 96 -30.73 -5.80 30.18
CA LEU A 96 -29.31 -5.70 29.75
C LEU A 96 -28.32 -6.24 30.80
N ALA A 97 -28.81 -6.68 31.97
CA ALA A 97 -27.97 -7.13 33.07
C ALA A 97 -27.58 -8.63 33.02
N GLU A 98 -28.18 -9.42 32.12
CA GLU A 98 -27.91 -10.88 32.00
C GLU A 98 -27.58 -11.33 30.57
N MET A 99 -26.92 -10.48 29.77
CA MET A 99 -26.26 -10.97 28.56
C MET A 99 -24.87 -11.49 28.95
N PRO A 100 -24.56 -12.79 28.76
CA PRO A 100 -23.20 -13.26 28.99
C PRO A 100 -22.27 -12.46 28.09
N ALA A 101 -21.21 -11.89 28.68
CA ALA A 101 -20.13 -11.28 27.94
C ALA A 101 -19.42 -12.36 27.12
N VAL A 102 -19.99 -12.71 25.97
CA VAL A 102 -19.28 -13.48 24.95
C VAL A 102 -18.32 -12.46 24.35
N ALA A 103 -17.11 -12.40 24.91
CA ALA A 103 -15.97 -11.78 24.25
C ALA A 103 -15.84 -12.49 22.90
N ARG A 104 -16.49 -11.94 21.87
CA ARG A 104 -16.23 -12.34 20.50
C ARG A 104 -14.79 -11.98 20.28
N HIS A 105 -13.95 -13.01 20.31
CA HIS A 105 -12.60 -12.95 19.81
C HIS A 105 -12.74 -12.43 18.37
N CYS A 106 -12.56 -11.12 18.16
CA CYS A 106 -12.34 -10.58 16.83
C CYS A 106 -11.03 -11.21 16.37
N GLN A 107 -11.14 -12.37 15.72
CA GLN A 107 -10.06 -12.94 14.98
C GLN A 107 -9.59 -11.83 14.03
N PRO A 108 -8.29 -11.49 14.00
CA PRO A 108 -7.79 -10.55 13.00
C PRO A 108 -8.25 -11.05 11.63
N VAL A 109 -8.76 -10.13 10.81
CA VAL A 109 -9.16 -10.45 9.43
C VAL A 109 -7.97 -11.14 8.78
N PRO A 110 -8.16 -12.31 8.12
CA PRO A 110 -7.07 -12.98 7.43
C PRO A 110 -6.46 -12.00 6.43
N VAL A 111 -5.17 -11.69 6.57
CA VAL A 111 -4.44 -10.91 5.57
C VAL A 111 -4.41 -11.74 4.30
N THR A 112 -4.89 -11.19 3.18
CA THR A 112 -4.87 -11.81 1.86
C THR A 112 -3.69 -11.22 1.07
N PRO A 113 -2.50 -11.87 1.07
CA PRO A 113 -1.28 -11.22 0.59
C PRO A 113 -1.39 -10.70 -0.84
N THR A 114 -2.02 -11.49 -1.71
CA THR A 114 -2.27 -11.12 -3.11
C THR A 114 -3.13 -9.86 -3.22
N GLU A 115 -4.30 -9.83 -2.57
CA GLU A 115 -5.19 -8.67 -2.64
C GLU A 115 -4.51 -7.44 -2.04
N THR A 116 -3.91 -7.57 -0.86
CA THR A 116 -3.16 -6.47 -0.22
C THR A 116 -2.07 -5.91 -1.13
N THR A 117 -1.23 -6.75 -1.72
CA THR A 117 -0.15 -6.28 -2.61
C THR A 117 -0.70 -5.54 -3.82
N TYR A 118 -1.71 -6.08 -4.50
CA TYR A 118 -2.22 -5.46 -5.71
C TYR A 118 -3.10 -4.24 -5.42
N GLU A 119 -3.79 -4.18 -4.27
CA GLU A 119 -4.46 -2.98 -3.79
C GLU A 119 -3.47 -1.85 -3.50
N GLU A 120 -2.34 -2.15 -2.84
CA GLU A 120 -1.27 -1.17 -2.59
C GLU A 120 -0.69 -0.65 -3.91
N LEU A 121 -0.29 -1.54 -4.82
CA LEU A 121 0.28 -1.14 -6.10
C LEU A 121 -0.72 -0.35 -6.97
N GLN A 122 -2.01 -0.73 -6.96
CA GLN A 122 -3.06 0.01 -7.65
C GLN A 122 -3.24 1.40 -7.04
N ALA A 123 -3.29 1.52 -5.72
CA ALA A 123 -3.40 2.81 -5.04
C ALA A 123 -2.23 3.75 -5.35
N ALA A 124 -1.01 3.21 -5.45
CA ALA A 124 0.16 3.98 -5.88
C ALA A 124 0.02 4.45 -7.33
N PHE A 125 -0.37 3.57 -8.25
CA PHE A 125 -0.59 3.91 -9.66
C PHE A 125 -1.65 5.01 -9.81
N ASP A 126 -2.80 4.85 -9.15
CA ASP A 126 -3.91 5.82 -9.22
C ASP A 126 -3.47 7.19 -8.68
N HIS A 127 -2.76 7.21 -7.55
CA HIS A 127 -2.22 8.42 -6.95
C HIS A 127 -1.26 9.16 -7.89
N PHE A 128 -0.29 8.47 -8.48
CA PHE A 128 0.65 9.11 -9.41
C PHE A 128 0.01 9.47 -10.75
N ASN A 129 -0.98 8.70 -11.22
CA ASN A 129 -1.71 9.02 -12.44
C ASN A 129 -2.46 10.36 -12.27
N ASP A 130 -3.14 10.54 -11.13
CA ASP A 130 -3.80 11.79 -10.78
C ASP A 130 -2.79 12.94 -10.66
N ALA A 131 -1.76 12.77 -9.84
CA ALA A 131 -0.83 13.84 -9.50
C ALA A 131 0.10 14.25 -10.65
N LEU A 132 0.54 13.31 -11.50
CA LEU A 132 1.62 13.54 -12.48
C LEU A 132 1.16 13.41 -13.93
N PHE A 133 0.02 12.75 -14.18
CA PHE A 133 -0.46 12.44 -15.53
C PHE A 133 -1.91 12.88 -15.80
N ASN A 134 -2.47 13.77 -14.97
CA ASN A 134 -3.83 14.32 -15.13
C ASN A 134 -4.93 13.25 -15.20
N SER A 135 -4.71 12.09 -14.59
CA SER A 135 -5.62 10.93 -14.68
C SER A 135 -5.85 10.43 -16.12
N GLU A 136 -4.93 10.67 -17.06
CA GLU A 136 -5.09 10.29 -18.47
C GLU A 136 -4.57 8.89 -18.79
N LEU A 137 -3.71 8.28 -17.95
CA LEU A 137 -3.12 6.98 -18.27
C LEU A 137 -4.19 5.88 -18.27
N PRO A 138 -4.21 5.00 -19.30
CA PRO A 138 -5.09 3.85 -19.29
C PRO A 138 -4.68 2.87 -18.21
N VAL A 139 -5.66 2.21 -17.61
CA VAL A 139 -5.40 1.12 -16.65
C VAL A 139 -4.71 -0.04 -17.35
N CYS A 140 -3.72 -0.62 -16.69
CA CYS A 140 -2.93 -1.74 -17.19
C CYS A 140 -2.75 -2.80 -16.10
N LEU A 141 -2.24 -3.98 -16.46
CA LEU A 141 -1.90 -4.99 -15.46
C LEU A 141 -0.56 -4.64 -14.80
N ILE A 142 -0.60 -4.38 -13.50
CA ILE A 142 0.60 -4.33 -12.67
C ILE A 142 0.97 -5.76 -12.29
N THR A 143 2.19 -6.19 -12.58
CA THR A 143 2.66 -7.56 -12.28
C THR A 143 3.93 -7.53 -11.44
N LEU A 144 4.17 -8.62 -10.69
CA LEU A 144 5.44 -8.82 -9.99
C LEU A 144 6.29 -9.79 -10.80
N GLN A 145 7.43 -9.32 -11.32
CA GLN A 145 8.30 -10.10 -12.20
C GLN A 145 9.74 -10.08 -11.71
N ARG A 146 10.35 -11.26 -11.62
CA ARG A 146 11.77 -11.40 -11.30
C ARG A 146 12.57 -11.49 -12.59
N GLU A 147 13.04 -10.36 -13.05
CA GLU A 147 13.98 -10.27 -14.17
C GLU A 147 15.33 -9.75 -13.68
N LYS A 148 16.42 -10.29 -14.22
CA LYS A 148 17.76 -9.94 -13.75
C LYS A 148 18.10 -8.50 -14.18
N GLN A 149 18.65 -7.72 -13.25
CA GLN A 149 19.18 -6.38 -13.51
C GLN A 149 18.15 -5.35 -14.01
N THR A 150 16.87 -5.51 -13.65
CA THR A 150 15.79 -4.57 -13.98
C THR A 150 14.93 -4.31 -12.75
N TYR A 151 14.69 -3.03 -12.43
CA TYR A 151 13.80 -2.60 -11.34
C TYR A 151 12.33 -2.80 -11.70
N GLY A 152 12.00 -2.53 -12.95
CA GLY A 152 10.71 -2.75 -13.56
C GLY A 152 10.84 -2.73 -15.08
N TYR A 153 9.72 -2.93 -15.77
CA TYR A 153 9.62 -2.68 -17.20
C TYR A 153 8.15 -2.50 -17.63
N PHE A 154 7.96 -1.72 -18.69
CA PHE A 154 6.70 -1.58 -19.41
C PHE A 154 6.63 -2.51 -20.64
N SER A 155 5.47 -3.10 -20.89
CA SER A 155 5.17 -3.82 -22.14
C SER A 155 3.78 -3.49 -22.67
N ALA A 156 3.75 -2.84 -23.84
CA ALA A 156 2.52 -2.53 -24.56
C ALA A 156 1.75 -3.78 -25.01
N GLU A 157 0.42 -3.73 -24.92
CA GLU A 157 -0.56 -4.72 -25.40
C GLU A 157 -0.19 -6.17 -25.02
N ARG A 158 0.40 -6.33 -23.84
CA ARG A 158 1.03 -7.59 -23.41
C ARG A 158 0.01 -8.70 -23.17
N PHE A 159 -1.16 -8.35 -22.67
CA PHE A 159 -2.18 -9.30 -22.24
C PHE A 159 -3.45 -9.17 -23.08
N VAL A 160 -4.13 -10.29 -23.30
CA VAL A 160 -5.41 -10.37 -24.01
C VAL A 160 -6.53 -10.74 -23.03
N SER A 161 -7.69 -10.12 -23.17
CA SER A 161 -8.91 -10.50 -22.45
C SER A 161 -9.69 -11.57 -23.20
N ARG A 162 -10.58 -12.28 -22.51
CA ARG A 162 -11.49 -13.27 -23.14
C ARG A 162 -12.45 -12.63 -24.15
N ASP A 163 -12.72 -11.33 -23.97
CA ASP A 163 -13.60 -10.55 -24.84
C ASP A 163 -12.84 -9.97 -26.06
N GLY A 164 -11.56 -10.30 -26.23
CA GLY A 164 -10.76 -9.97 -27.41
C GLY A 164 -10.04 -8.62 -27.36
N GLY A 165 -10.06 -7.92 -26.21
CA GLY A 165 -9.27 -6.70 -25.99
C GLY A 165 -7.83 -7.02 -25.58
N THR A 166 -6.95 -6.02 -25.67
CA THR A 166 -5.59 -6.07 -25.09
C THR A 166 -5.44 -5.05 -23.96
N THR A 167 -4.46 -5.27 -23.09
CA THR A 167 -4.02 -4.30 -22.08
C THR A 167 -2.51 -4.39 -21.91
N ASP A 168 -1.91 -3.31 -21.43
CA ASP A 168 -0.48 -3.21 -21.22
C ASP A 168 -0.05 -3.89 -19.91
N GLU A 169 1.26 -3.95 -19.69
CA GLU A 169 1.89 -4.42 -18.46
C GLU A 169 2.83 -3.33 -17.91
N ILE A 170 2.73 -3.07 -16.61
CA ILE A 170 3.83 -2.52 -15.81
C ILE A 170 4.29 -3.61 -14.86
N ALA A 171 5.49 -4.13 -15.11
CA ALA A 171 6.10 -5.14 -14.26
C ALA A 171 7.01 -4.46 -13.23
N MET A 172 6.81 -4.80 -11.95
CA MET A 172 7.64 -4.37 -10.83
C MET A 172 8.46 -5.54 -10.31
N ASN A 173 9.73 -5.32 -9.96
CA ASN A 173 10.59 -6.38 -9.47
C ASN A 173 10.62 -6.43 -7.93
N PRO A 174 9.97 -7.42 -7.30
CA PRO A 174 9.86 -7.49 -5.84
C PRO A 174 11.20 -7.76 -5.15
N ALA A 175 12.24 -8.18 -5.88
CA ALA A 175 13.58 -8.38 -5.34
C ALA A 175 14.22 -7.08 -4.82
N TYR A 176 13.70 -5.91 -5.21
CA TYR A 176 14.21 -4.63 -4.73
C TYR A 176 13.40 -4.06 -3.56
N PHE A 177 12.20 -4.59 -3.28
CA PHE A 177 11.27 -3.95 -2.35
C PHE A 177 11.76 -3.88 -0.89
N ALA A 178 12.61 -4.83 -0.48
CA ALA A 178 13.18 -4.84 0.87
C ALA A 178 14.52 -4.08 0.97
N VAL A 179 15.16 -3.76 -0.16
CA VAL A 179 16.54 -3.25 -0.22
C VAL A 179 16.66 -1.90 -0.93
N CYS A 180 15.53 -1.29 -1.27
CA CYS A 180 15.45 0.04 -1.85
C CYS A 180 14.46 0.85 -1.00
N PRO A 181 14.74 2.14 -0.73
CA PRO A 181 13.78 3.01 -0.09
C PRO A 181 12.45 3.02 -0.85
N PRO A 182 11.31 3.20 -0.16
CA PRO A 182 10.00 3.29 -0.79
C PRO A 182 9.95 4.28 -1.96
N GLU A 183 10.66 5.40 -1.85
CA GLU A 183 10.80 6.43 -2.89
C GLU A 183 11.45 5.87 -4.17
N GLU A 184 12.50 5.06 -4.08
CA GLU A 184 13.13 4.41 -5.25
C GLU A 184 12.19 3.39 -5.91
N ILE A 185 11.35 2.71 -5.11
CA ILE A 185 10.35 1.77 -5.63
C ILE A 185 9.25 2.54 -6.37
N MET A 186 8.77 3.65 -5.79
CA MET A 186 7.78 4.52 -6.43
C MET A 186 8.34 5.23 -7.67
N GLN A 187 9.62 5.61 -7.64
CA GLN A 187 10.33 6.17 -8.79
C GLN A 187 10.32 5.17 -9.96
N THR A 188 10.59 3.89 -9.67
CA THR A 188 10.50 2.82 -10.67
C THR A 188 9.09 2.73 -11.27
N LEU A 189 8.04 2.76 -10.43
CA LEU A 189 6.66 2.72 -10.92
C LEU A 189 6.38 3.89 -11.86
N VAL A 190 6.73 5.12 -11.46
CA VAL A 190 6.49 6.33 -12.25
C VAL A 190 7.33 6.37 -13.53
N HIS A 191 8.55 5.84 -13.52
CA HIS A 191 9.36 5.64 -14.72
C HIS A 191 8.62 4.78 -15.75
N GLU A 192 8.08 3.63 -15.32
CA GLU A 192 7.32 2.75 -16.21
C GLU A 192 5.98 3.39 -16.63
N MET A 193 5.35 4.22 -15.78
CA MET A 193 4.19 5.02 -16.17
C MET A 193 4.52 6.06 -17.26
N ALA A 194 5.74 6.60 -17.30
CA ALA A 194 6.18 7.48 -18.39
C ALA A 194 6.34 6.71 -19.71
N HIS A 195 6.73 5.44 -19.67
CA HIS A 195 6.69 4.57 -20.85
C HIS A 195 5.27 4.28 -21.32
N LEU A 196 4.36 3.97 -20.39
CA LEU A 196 2.93 3.82 -20.67
C LEU A 196 2.36 5.09 -21.32
N TRP A 197 2.63 6.26 -20.73
CA TRP A 197 2.24 7.55 -21.29
C TRP A 197 2.74 7.74 -22.72
N GLN A 198 4.05 7.51 -22.96
CA GLN A 198 4.61 7.74 -24.28
C GLN A 198 4.01 6.80 -25.33
N HIS A 199 3.69 5.56 -24.94
CA HIS A 199 3.07 4.61 -25.85
C HIS A 199 1.70 5.08 -26.35
N HIS A 200 0.87 5.64 -25.46
CA HIS A 200 -0.51 6.04 -25.79
C HIS A 200 -0.64 7.47 -26.32
N PHE A 201 0.21 8.39 -25.86
CA PHE A 201 0.07 9.83 -26.12
C PHE A 201 1.28 10.44 -26.84
N GLY A 202 2.39 9.70 -26.94
CA GLY A 202 3.63 10.16 -27.54
C GLY A 202 4.03 9.38 -28.80
N LYS A 203 5.32 9.43 -29.11
CA LYS A 203 5.95 8.79 -30.26
C LYS A 203 7.19 8.03 -29.78
N PRO A 204 7.02 6.78 -29.29
CA PRO A 204 8.15 5.98 -28.88
C PRO A 204 9.12 5.78 -30.05
N GLY A 205 10.41 5.77 -29.74
CA GLY A 205 11.46 5.52 -30.71
C GLY A 205 11.60 4.04 -31.06
N ARG A 206 12.81 3.66 -31.51
CA ARG A 206 13.17 2.25 -31.61
C ARG A 206 13.07 1.57 -30.23
N ARG A 207 12.81 0.26 -30.22
CA ARG A 207 12.69 -0.54 -28.99
C ARG A 207 13.88 -0.31 -28.04
N GLY A 208 13.56 -0.03 -26.78
CA GLY A 208 14.52 0.19 -25.69
C GLY A 208 15.21 1.56 -25.68
N TYR A 209 14.99 2.41 -26.70
CA TYR A 209 15.63 3.72 -26.75
C TYR A 209 14.76 4.81 -26.14
N HIS A 210 15.28 5.42 -25.08
CA HIS A 210 14.71 6.57 -24.39
C HIS A 210 15.03 7.82 -25.21
N ASN A 211 14.05 8.30 -25.96
CA ASN A 211 14.20 9.45 -26.84
C ASN A 211 14.00 10.77 -26.08
N LYS A 212 14.11 11.88 -26.81
CA LYS A 212 13.98 13.22 -26.23
C LYS A 212 12.59 13.51 -25.65
N GLU A 213 11.52 13.04 -26.29
CA GLU A 213 10.14 13.27 -25.83
C GLU A 213 9.86 12.56 -24.49
N TRP A 214 10.35 11.32 -24.35
CA TRP A 214 10.29 10.62 -23.07
C TRP A 214 11.10 11.34 -22.00
N ALA A 215 12.29 11.82 -22.34
CA ALA A 215 13.15 12.53 -21.39
C ALA A 215 12.53 13.85 -20.92
N GLU A 216 11.92 14.61 -21.84
CA GLU A 216 11.17 15.83 -21.50
C GLU A 216 10.00 15.50 -20.57
N ARG A 217 9.25 14.42 -20.84
CA ARG A 217 8.16 13.99 -19.97
C ARG A 217 8.63 13.61 -18.56
N MET A 218 9.73 12.87 -18.45
CA MET A 218 10.32 12.51 -17.16
C MET A 218 10.67 13.76 -16.35
N GLU A 219 11.32 14.74 -16.99
CA GLU A 219 11.67 16.01 -16.33
C GLU A 219 10.42 16.77 -15.86
N GLU A 220 9.35 16.80 -16.67
CA GLU A 220 8.07 17.43 -16.30
C GLU A 220 7.43 16.80 -15.06
N ILE A 221 7.47 15.47 -14.94
CA ILE A 221 6.89 14.76 -13.80
C ILE A 221 7.82 14.74 -12.58
N GLY A 222 9.00 15.37 -12.64
CA GLY A 222 9.91 15.51 -11.50
C GLY A 222 11.00 14.43 -11.38
N LEU A 223 11.23 13.64 -12.44
CA LEU A 223 12.30 12.65 -12.50
C LEU A 223 13.32 13.04 -13.57
N MET A 224 14.59 13.21 -13.21
CA MET A 224 15.63 13.61 -14.17
C MET A 224 16.28 12.39 -14.82
N PRO A 225 16.12 12.16 -16.13
CA PRO A 225 16.82 11.09 -16.81
C PRO A 225 18.33 11.26 -16.79
N SER A 226 19.03 10.17 -16.53
CA SER A 226 20.49 10.14 -16.55
C SER A 226 21.03 8.77 -16.95
N SER A 227 21.89 8.75 -17.97
CA SER A 227 22.64 7.56 -18.38
C SER A 227 23.57 7.00 -17.29
N THR A 228 23.78 7.74 -16.20
CA THR A 228 24.59 7.35 -15.04
C THR A 228 23.79 7.28 -13.74
N GLY A 229 22.47 7.56 -13.77
CA GLY A 229 21.63 7.71 -12.59
C GLY A 229 22.05 8.86 -11.66
N LYS A 230 22.88 9.79 -12.14
CA LYS A 230 23.46 10.90 -11.37
C LYS A 230 23.49 12.19 -12.20
N PRO A 231 23.61 13.38 -11.58
CA PRO A 231 23.77 14.63 -12.32
C PRO A 231 24.92 14.60 -13.33
N GLY A 232 24.70 15.17 -14.51
CA GLY A 232 25.68 15.25 -15.60
C GLY A 232 25.67 14.08 -16.59
N GLY A 233 24.87 13.03 -16.36
CA GLY A 233 24.63 11.97 -17.35
C GLY A 233 23.86 12.48 -18.58
N ALA A 234 23.93 11.72 -19.68
CA ALA A 234 23.11 12.01 -20.86
C ALA A 234 21.63 11.72 -20.57
N LYS A 235 20.72 12.51 -21.13
CA LYS A 235 19.27 12.39 -20.87
C LYS A 235 18.54 11.39 -21.77
N THR A 236 19.23 10.82 -22.76
CA THR A 236 18.65 9.89 -23.76
C THR A 236 19.62 8.74 -24.01
N GLY A 237 19.10 7.56 -24.36
CA GLY A 237 19.93 6.37 -24.54
C GLY A 237 19.18 5.04 -24.54
N ASP A 238 19.91 3.95 -24.76
CA ASP A 238 19.39 2.57 -24.70
C ASP A 238 19.10 2.07 -23.30
N LYS A 239 19.83 2.61 -22.33
CA LYS A 239 19.72 2.26 -20.91
C LYS A 239 19.75 3.56 -20.14
N MET A 240 18.64 3.85 -19.49
CA MET A 240 18.47 5.07 -18.73
C MET A 240 18.11 4.69 -17.31
N ALA A 241 18.81 5.31 -16.37
CA ALA A 241 18.32 5.48 -15.03
C ALA A 241 17.80 6.92 -14.91
N ASP A 242 17.34 7.28 -13.73
CA ASP A 242 16.91 8.63 -13.39
C ASP A 242 17.13 8.88 -11.91
N TYR A 243 17.02 10.15 -11.51
CA TYR A 243 17.08 10.56 -10.12
C TYR A 243 16.01 11.61 -9.85
N ILE A 244 15.57 11.68 -8.60
CA ILE A 244 14.52 12.62 -8.16
C ILE A 244 15.02 14.06 -8.31
N ILE A 245 14.19 14.92 -8.90
CA ILE A 245 14.42 16.37 -8.93
C ILE A 245 13.96 16.94 -7.58
N GLU A 246 14.88 17.55 -6.84
CA GLU A 246 14.59 18.20 -5.56
C GLU A 246 13.54 19.31 -5.74
N GLY A 247 12.48 19.28 -4.91
CA GLY A 247 11.31 20.15 -4.99
C GLY A 247 10.46 19.93 -6.24
N GLY A 248 10.62 18.79 -6.92
CA GLY A 248 9.90 18.45 -8.14
C GLY A 248 8.55 17.77 -7.87
N PRO A 249 7.65 17.70 -8.88
CA PRO A 249 6.31 17.13 -8.72
C PRO A 249 6.29 15.68 -8.20
N PHE A 250 7.21 14.83 -8.66
CA PHE A 250 7.33 13.46 -8.17
C PHE A 250 7.63 13.42 -6.66
N GLU A 251 8.55 14.25 -6.18
CA GLU A 251 8.93 14.26 -4.76
C GLU A 251 7.72 14.64 -3.89
N ASP A 252 7.01 15.71 -4.26
CA ASP A 252 5.81 16.15 -3.56
C ASP A 252 4.72 15.06 -3.55
N ALA A 253 4.45 14.46 -4.71
CA ALA A 253 3.46 13.38 -4.83
C ALA A 253 3.86 12.14 -4.03
N CYS A 254 5.15 11.79 -4.04
CA CYS A 254 5.66 10.62 -3.31
C CYS A 254 5.58 10.84 -1.80
N GLN A 255 5.96 12.03 -1.31
CA GLN A 255 5.81 12.38 0.11
C GLN A 255 4.34 12.36 0.55
N GLU A 256 3.42 12.87 -0.29
CA GLU A 256 1.99 12.79 -0.01
C GLU A 256 1.50 11.33 0.08
N LEU A 257 1.92 10.47 -0.84
CA LEU A 257 1.56 9.05 -0.81
C LEU A 257 2.06 8.38 0.49
N LEU A 258 3.33 8.58 0.82
CA LEU A 258 4.00 7.94 1.96
C LEU A 258 3.52 8.46 3.33
N THR A 259 2.97 9.67 3.40
CA THR A 259 2.39 10.24 4.63
C THR A 259 0.95 9.77 4.90
N ARG A 260 0.28 9.18 3.90
CA ARG A 260 -0.99 8.47 4.08
C ARG A 260 -0.74 7.10 4.74
N ASN A 261 -1.77 6.27 4.86
CA ASN A 261 -1.63 4.88 5.33
C ASN A 261 -1.10 3.93 4.23
N PHE A 262 -0.30 4.44 3.30
CA PHE A 262 0.29 3.64 2.23
C PHE A 262 1.51 2.88 2.76
N ARG A 263 1.67 1.64 2.30
CA ARG A 263 2.87 0.85 2.52
C ARG A 263 2.99 -0.19 1.43
N ILE A 264 4.18 -0.74 1.27
CA ILE A 264 4.37 -2.02 0.59
C ILE A 264 4.42 -3.07 1.71
N SER A 265 3.48 -4.00 1.72
CA SER A 265 3.36 -4.98 2.82
C SER A 265 4.17 -6.26 2.57
N TRP A 266 4.58 -6.52 1.33
CA TRP A 266 5.23 -7.77 0.94
C TRP A 266 6.44 -7.50 0.04
N ALA A 267 7.57 -8.12 0.38
CA ALA A 267 8.80 -8.05 -0.39
C ALA A 267 9.37 -9.45 -0.63
N ASP A 268 10.33 -9.56 -1.56
CA ASP A 268 11.00 -10.83 -1.81
C ASP A 268 11.89 -11.24 -0.62
N LYS A 269 11.78 -12.51 -0.22
CA LYS A 269 12.69 -13.14 0.76
C LYS A 269 14.15 -13.17 0.26
N PHE A 270 14.36 -13.13 -1.06
CA PHE A 270 15.69 -13.15 -1.68
C PHE A 270 15.91 -11.87 -2.49
N PRO A 271 16.21 -10.75 -1.85
CA PRO A 271 16.34 -9.47 -2.55
C PRO A 271 17.63 -9.40 -3.38
N ALA A 272 17.72 -8.36 -4.21
CA ALA A 272 18.79 -8.17 -5.18
C ALA A 272 20.17 -8.04 -4.51
N ARG A 273 20.96 -9.11 -4.59
CA ARG A 273 22.28 -9.22 -3.95
C ARG A 273 23.24 -8.14 -4.40
N GLU A 274 23.15 -7.70 -5.64
CA GLU A 274 24.02 -6.67 -6.20
C GLU A 274 23.84 -5.32 -5.49
N ARG A 275 22.61 -4.98 -5.07
CA ARG A 275 22.34 -3.74 -4.32
C ARG A 275 22.90 -3.79 -2.91
N LEU A 276 22.76 -4.93 -2.24
CA LEU A 276 23.37 -5.16 -0.93
C LEU A 276 24.90 -5.08 -1.00
N GLN A 277 25.50 -5.72 -2.02
CA GLN A 277 26.94 -5.65 -2.24
C GLN A 277 27.42 -4.22 -2.51
N ALA A 278 26.66 -3.43 -3.27
CA ALA A 278 26.99 -2.02 -3.51
C ALA A 278 26.94 -1.21 -2.20
N ALA A 279 25.90 -1.37 -1.38
CA ALA A 279 25.79 -0.68 -0.09
C ALA A 279 26.92 -1.07 0.88
N ILE A 280 27.37 -2.33 0.84
CA ILE A 280 28.54 -2.80 1.60
C ILE A 280 29.82 -2.14 1.12
N ALA A 281 30.01 -2.06 -0.20
CA ALA A 281 31.19 -1.42 -0.78
C ALA A 281 31.23 0.09 -0.47
N ASP A 282 30.07 0.75 -0.47
CA ASP A 282 29.94 2.19 -0.22
C ASP A 282 29.88 2.55 1.27
N GLY A 283 29.84 1.56 2.16
CA GLY A 283 29.80 1.74 3.61
C GLY A 283 28.46 2.29 4.14
N THR A 284 27.38 2.15 3.37
CA THR A 284 26.04 2.67 3.69
C THR A 284 25.10 1.60 4.24
N VAL A 285 25.61 0.41 4.55
CA VAL A 285 24.86 -0.75 5.07
C VAL A 285 24.04 -0.41 6.31
N ASP A 286 24.61 0.38 7.22
CA ASP A 286 23.96 0.77 8.47
C ASP A 286 22.65 1.52 8.21
N GLN A 287 22.57 2.30 7.11
CA GLN A 287 21.36 3.02 6.72
C GLN A 287 20.25 2.09 6.20
N MET A 288 20.61 0.92 5.64
CA MET A 288 19.64 -0.09 5.19
C MET A 288 19.26 -1.08 6.30
N SER A 289 20.02 -1.12 7.39
CA SER A 289 19.90 -2.13 8.43
C SER A 289 18.58 -2.03 9.21
N GLU A 290 18.11 -0.82 9.51
CA GLU A 290 16.84 -0.60 10.23
C GLU A 290 15.62 -0.99 9.39
N GLU A 291 15.64 -0.66 8.10
CA GLU A 291 14.57 -1.03 7.16
C GLU A 291 14.54 -2.55 6.95
N LEU A 292 15.69 -3.17 6.70
CA LEU A 292 15.79 -4.63 6.53
C LEU A 292 15.37 -5.40 7.79
N ALA A 293 15.68 -4.88 8.97
CA ALA A 293 15.21 -5.45 10.23
C ALA A 293 13.68 -5.41 10.35
N ALA A 294 13.02 -4.36 9.85
CA ALA A 294 11.55 -4.28 9.80
C ALA A 294 10.93 -5.40 8.92
N TRP A 295 11.68 -5.88 7.93
CA TRP A 295 11.33 -7.02 7.08
C TRP A 295 11.78 -8.38 7.64
N GLY A 296 12.36 -8.43 8.84
CA GLY A 296 12.91 -9.65 9.45
C GLY A 296 14.14 -10.19 8.71
N VAL A 297 14.90 -9.30 8.07
CA VAL A 297 16.11 -9.59 7.30
C VAL A 297 17.32 -9.02 8.03
N GLU A 298 18.26 -9.87 8.44
CA GLU A 298 19.57 -9.46 8.95
C GLU A 298 20.63 -9.54 7.84
N ILE A 299 21.67 -8.71 7.94
CA ILE A 299 22.84 -8.77 7.06
C ILE A 299 23.99 -9.43 7.83
N GLY A 300 24.34 -10.66 7.47
CA GLY A 300 25.50 -11.39 8.00
C GLY A 300 26.84 -10.83 7.51
N GLU A 301 27.92 -11.22 8.19
CA GLU A 301 29.29 -10.81 7.83
C GLU A 301 29.62 -11.22 6.38
N GLY A 302 29.83 -10.24 5.51
CA GLY A 302 30.10 -10.44 4.07
C GLY A 302 28.91 -10.19 3.14
N GLY A 303 27.77 -9.73 3.66
CA GLY A 303 26.61 -9.32 2.85
C GLY A 303 25.62 -10.43 2.52
N GLU A 304 25.69 -11.53 3.27
CA GLU A 304 24.68 -12.58 3.18
C GLU A 304 23.44 -12.18 3.99
N LEU A 305 22.25 -12.29 3.40
CA LEU A 305 21.02 -12.01 4.13
C LEU A 305 20.59 -13.23 4.93
N VAL A 306 20.50 -13.06 6.25
CA VAL A 306 20.03 -14.07 7.19
C VAL A 306 18.63 -13.64 7.62
N LEU A 307 17.60 -14.37 7.20
CA LEU A 307 16.27 -14.17 7.78
C LEU A 307 16.17 -14.92 9.10
N GLU A 308 15.51 -14.35 10.11
CA GLU A 308 15.28 -14.97 11.43
C GLU A 308 14.56 -16.34 11.38
N THR A 309 14.13 -16.78 10.20
CA THR A 309 13.77 -18.17 9.95
C THR A 309 14.88 -18.88 9.19
N GLU A 310 16.01 -19.09 9.87
CA GLU A 310 17.04 -19.96 9.33
C GLU A 310 16.44 -21.35 9.05
N HIS A 311 16.29 -21.63 7.76
CA HIS A 311 16.31 -22.99 7.27
C HIS A 311 17.70 -23.56 7.60
N LYS A 312 17.84 -24.11 8.81
CA LYS A 312 18.84 -25.16 9.04
C LYS A 312 18.73 -26.14 7.89
N GLN A 313 19.85 -26.45 7.22
CA GLN A 313 19.86 -27.50 6.22
C GLN A 313 19.19 -28.75 6.82
N THR A 314 17.94 -29.02 6.42
CA THR A 314 17.12 -30.07 7.04
C THR A 314 17.57 -31.45 6.60
N ARG A 315 18.50 -31.51 5.65
CA ARG A 315 19.01 -32.71 5.01
C ARG A 315 20.51 -32.60 4.80
N VAL A 316 21.26 -33.60 5.23
CA VAL A 316 22.68 -33.79 4.95
C VAL A 316 22.85 -34.98 3.99
N LYS A 317 23.99 -35.00 3.29
CA LYS A 317 24.35 -36.08 2.39
C LYS A 317 25.00 -37.19 3.21
N PHE A 318 24.59 -38.42 2.96
CA PHE A 318 25.19 -39.64 3.48
C PHE A 318 25.83 -40.40 2.32
N THR A 319 27.07 -40.86 2.48
CA THR A 319 27.82 -41.58 1.45
C THR A 319 28.24 -42.95 1.99
N CYS A 320 27.96 -44.02 1.25
CA CYS A 320 28.46 -45.35 1.58
C CYS A 320 29.98 -45.39 1.34
N PRO A 321 30.80 -45.78 2.33
CA PRO A 321 32.26 -45.78 2.18
C PRO A 321 32.75 -46.82 1.15
N ASP A 322 32.01 -47.91 0.95
CA ASP A 322 32.46 -49.01 0.10
C ASP A 322 32.08 -48.83 -1.37
N CYS A 323 30.83 -48.43 -1.65
CA CYS A 323 30.31 -48.33 -3.01
C CYS A 323 30.07 -46.90 -3.51
N GLY A 324 30.22 -45.89 -2.63
CA GLY A 324 30.00 -44.48 -2.98
C GLY A 324 28.54 -44.10 -3.23
N ALA A 325 27.58 -44.97 -2.89
CA ALA A 325 26.15 -44.67 -2.98
C ALA A 325 25.77 -43.50 -2.06
N ASN A 326 24.90 -42.62 -2.54
CA ASN A 326 24.55 -41.39 -1.85
C ASN A 326 23.07 -41.38 -1.42
N ALA A 327 22.78 -40.90 -0.21
CA ALA A 327 21.44 -40.67 0.30
C ALA A 327 21.33 -39.29 0.97
N TRP A 328 20.14 -38.68 1.00
CA TRP A 328 19.94 -37.35 1.62
C TRP A 328 18.77 -37.38 2.59
N GLY A 329 19.03 -37.06 3.86
CA GLY A 329 18.01 -37.07 4.90
C GLY A 329 18.44 -36.28 6.14
N LYS A 330 17.61 -36.27 7.18
CA LYS A 330 17.88 -35.49 8.40
C LYS A 330 19.24 -35.89 9.02
N PRO A 331 20.00 -34.94 9.60
CA PRO A 331 21.30 -35.24 10.23
C PRO A 331 21.25 -36.33 11.30
N SER A 332 20.09 -36.54 11.90
CA SER A 332 19.86 -37.56 12.93
C SER A 332 19.57 -38.97 12.39
N LEU A 333 19.51 -39.18 11.07
CA LEU A 333 19.27 -40.50 10.50
C LEU A 333 20.53 -41.36 10.56
N ASN A 334 20.33 -42.63 10.92
CA ASN A 334 21.35 -43.67 10.79
C ASN A 334 20.94 -44.55 9.61
N LEU A 335 21.67 -44.44 8.49
CA LEU A 335 21.37 -45.15 7.25
C LEU A 335 22.35 -46.30 7.05
N ILE A 336 21.84 -47.44 6.58
CA ILE A 336 22.64 -48.60 6.19
C ILE A 336 22.49 -48.78 4.68
N CYS A 337 23.61 -49.06 4.00
CA CYS A 337 23.61 -49.41 2.59
C CYS A 337 23.13 -50.86 2.47
N GLY A 338 21.95 -51.09 1.90
CA GLY A 338 21.41 -52.45 1.76
C GLY A 338 22.28 -53.38 0.89
N ASP A 339 23.12 -52.82 0.02
CA ASP A 339 24.01 -53.59 -0.87
C ASP A 339 25.34 -53.97 -0.19
N CYS A 340 25.86 -53.11 0.69
CA CYS A 340 27.16 -53.29 1.35
C CYS A 340 27.04 -53.68 2.83
N ASP A 341 25.84 -53.58 3.40
CA ASP A 341 25.50 -53.81 4.81
C ASP A 341 26.37 -52.98 5.80
N VAL A 342 26.84 -51.81 5.34
CA VAL A 342 27.61 -50.85 6.13
C VAL A 342 26.84 -49.56 6.35
N ALA A 343 27.14 -48.86 7.44
CA ALA A 343 26.58 -47.55 7.72
C ALA A 343 27.08 -46.52 6.70
N LEU A 344 26.18 -45.65 6.22
CA LEU A 344 26.59 -44.51 5.41
C LEU A 344 27.12 -43.40 6.32
N GLU A 345 28.15 -42.70 5.87
CA GLU A 345 28.79 -41.59 6.58
C GLU A 345 28.22 -40.24 6.12
N ALA A 346 27.87 -39.37 7.05
CA ALA A 346 27.42 -38.01 6.73
C ALA A 346 28.61 -37.15 6.25
N CYS A 347 28.46 -36.44 5.14
CA CYS A 347 29.46 -35.54 4.55
C CYS A 347 29.08 -34.07 4.71
#